data_AF-A0A0F9AZ27-F1
#
_entry.id   AF-A0A0F9AZ27-F1
#
_cell.length_a   1.000
_cell.length_b   1.000
_cell.length_c   1.000
_cell.angle_alpha   90.00
_cell.angle_beta   90.00
_cell.angle_gamma   90.00
#
_symmetry.space_group_name_H-M   'P 1'
#
loop_
_entity.id
_entity.type
_entity.pdbx_description
1 polymer ?
#
loop_
_entity_poly.entity_id
_entity_poly.type
_entity_poly.pdbx_seq_one_letter_code
_entity_poly.pdbx_strand_id
1 'polypeptide(L)'
;MGKIKISRRRKILSKNIKTKRRRRMKPIELKSKKGISKMDPFKILQDKKHFILAILECFEDNDPEALIEILDGYIAAYNKTEFAQKANISRSTLYDMLHGKKNPTLRVFTQCVHELVSC
;
A
#
# COMPACT_ATOMS: atom_id res chain seq x y z
N MET A 1 14.64 19.49 43.86
CA MET A 1 14.02 19.27 42.54
C MET A 1 13.32 20.55 42.08
N GLY A 2 13.97 21.34 41.21
CA GLY A 2 13.47 22.66 40.79
C GLY A 2 12.49 22.58 39.62
N LYS A 3 11.31 23.22 39.73
CA LYS A 3 10.33 23.29 38.64
C LYS A 3 10.86 24.20 37.53
N ILE A 4 11.13 23.63 36.35
CA ILE A 4 11.59 24.37 35.16
C ILE A 4 10.46 25.31 34.68
N LYS A 5 10.67 26.62 34.79
CA LYS A 5 9.74 27.65 34.27
C LYS A 5 9.86 27.74 32.75
N ILE A 6 8.86 27.25 32.05
CA ILE A 6 8.74 27.39 30.59
C ILE A 6 8.54 28.87 30.22
N SER A 7 9.31 29.36 29.25
CA SER A 7 9.25 30.76 28.81
C SER A 7 7.88 31.12 28.21
N ARG A 8 7.41 32.34 28.46
CA ARG A 8 6.10 32.85 27.99
C ARG A 8 5.89 32.68 26.48
N ARG A 9 6.95 32.79 25.67
CA ARG A 9 6.90 32.59 24.20
C ARG A 9 6.44 31.18 23.80
N ARG A 10 6.91 30.11 24.47
CA ARG A 10 6.48 28.72 24.18
C ARG A 10 5.01 28.48 24.52
N LYS A 11 4.47 29.19 25.51
CA LYS A 11 3.06 29.08 25.93
C LYS A 11 2.09 29.74 24.92
N ILE A 12 2.57 30.70 24.13
CA ILE A 12 1.76 31.38 23.11
C ILE A 12 1.72 30.56 21.82
N LEU A 13 2.85 29.95 21.43
CA LEU A 13 2.90 29.06 20.27
C LEU A 13 1.96 27.85 20.41
N SER A 14 1.92 27.23 21.59
CA SER A 14 1.02 26.09 21.84
C SER A 14 -0.47 26.47 21.84
N LYS A 15 -0.81 27.72 22.15
CA LYS A 15 -2.18 28.25 22.03
C LYS A 15 -2.58 28.47 20.57
N ASN A 16 -1.67 28.99 19.74
CA ASN A 16 -1.93 29.24 18.31
C ASN A 16 -1.98 27.97 17.45
N ILE A 17 -1.30 26.89 17.84
CA ILE A 17 -1.41 25.59 17.15
C ILE A 17 -2.78 24.94 17.39
N LYS A 18 -3.38 25.15 18.58
CA LYS A 18 -4.71 24.62 18.92
C LYS A 18 -5.83 25.31 18.15
N THR A 19 -5.68 26.58 17.78
CA THR A 19 -6.74 27.36 17.11
C THR A 19 -6.76 27.15 15.60
N LYS A 20 -5.64 26.82 14.95
CA LYS A 20 -5.58 26.66 13.48
C LYS A 20 -6.05 25.30 12.95
N ARG A 21 -6.15 24.27 13.80
CA ARG A 21 -6.46 22.87 13.41
C ARG A 21 -7.94 22.47 13.40
N ARG A 22 -8.86 23.39 13.66
CA ARG A 22 -10.31 23.10 13.60
C ARG A 22 -11.00 23.90 12.50
N ARG A 23 -10.54 23.76 11.24
CA ARG A 23 -11.48 23.89 10.13
C ARG A 23 -12.48 22.76 10.35
N ARG A 24 -13.68 23.10 10.82
CA ARG A 24 -14.76 22.15 11.08
C ARG A 24 -15.01 21.41 9.77
N MET A 25 -14.52 20.19 9.64
CA MET A 25 -14.93 19.31 8.55
C MET A 25 -16.44 19.21 8.67
N LYS A 26 -17.15 19.53 7.58
CA LYS A 26 -18.60 19.35 7.56
C LYS A 26 -18.86 17.85 7.81
N PRO A 27 -19.79 17.49 8.71
CA PRO A 27 -20.14 16.10 8.91
C PRO A 27 -20.61 15.54 7.56
N ILE A 28 -20.05 14.40 7.15
CA ILE A 28 -20.51 13.68 5.97
C ILE A 28 -21.81 12.99 6.39
N GLU A 29 -22.93 13.46 5.84
CA GLU A 29 -24.23 12.83 6.05
C GLU A 29 -24.27 11.52 5.25
N LEU A 30 -24.07 10.41 5.95
CA LEU A 30 -24.25 9.08 5.37
C LEU A 30 -25.75 8.87 5.11
N LYS A 31 -26.11 8.38 3.92
CA LYS A 31 -27.49 8.03 3.59
C LYS A 31 -28.03 7.04 4.64
N SER A 32 -29.16 7.39 5.26
CA SER A 32 -29.76 6.55 6.29
C SER A 32 -30.15 5.18 5.69
N LYS A 33 -29.94 4.11 6.47
CA LYS A 33 -30.29 2.71 6.14
C LYS A 33 -29.45 2.00 5.07
N LYS A 34 -28.27 2.50 4.68
CA LYS A 34 -27.29 1.62 4.01
C LYS A 34 -26.65 0.70 5.04
N GLY A 35 -27.02 -0.58 5.02
CA GLY A 35 -26.42 -1.60 5.89
C GLY A 35 -24.90 -1.66 5.72
N ILE A 36 -24.19 -1.95 6.81
CA ILE A 36 -22.74 -2.17 6.77
C ILE A 36 -22.52 -3.50 6.04
N SER A 37 -21.91 -3.45 4.85
CA SER A 37 -21.47 -4.65 4.15
C SER A 37 -20.08 -5.03 4.65
N LYS A 38 -19.86 -6.34 4.90
CA LYS A 38 -18.50 -6.87 5.05
C LYS A 38 -17.82 -6.84 3.69
N MET A 39 -17.03 -5.80 3.44
CA MET A 39 -16.11 -5.73 2.32
C MET A 39 -14.80 -6.41 2.74
N ASP A 40 -14.39 -7.43 2.00
CA ASP A 40 -13.06 -8.04 2.14
C ASP A 40 -12.14 -7.41 1.07
N PRO A 41 -11.18 -6.57 1.45
CA PRO A 41 -10.29 -5.91 0.49
C PRO A 41 -9.42 -6.90 -0.29
N PHE A 42 -9.15 -8.09 0.26
CA PHE A 42 -8.36 -9.10 -0.43
C PHE A 42 -9.09 -9.74 -1.60
N LYS A 43 -10.43 -9.74 -1.61
CA LYS A 43 -11.20 -10.26 -2.75
C LYS A 43 -11.00 -9.44 -4.03
N ILE A 44 -10.77 -8.14 -3.90
CA ILE A 44 -10.48 -7.25 -5.04
C ILE A 44 -9.07 -7.56 -5.56
N LEU A 45 -8.11 -7.75 -4.65
CA LEU A 45 -6.72 -8.11 -4.98
C LEU A 45 -6.58 -9.55 -5.51
N GLN A 46 -7.63 -10.37 -5.46
CA GLN A 46 -7.64 -11.71 -6.05
C GLN A 46 -8.26 -11.74 -7.46
N ASP A 47 -8.77 -10.61 -7.96
CA ASP A 47 -9.28 -10.55 -9.33
C ASP A 47 -8.14 -10.40 -10.36
N LYS A 48 -7.88 -11.51 -11.05
CA LYS A 48 -6.87 -11.64 -12.10
C LYS A 48 -7.06 -10.64 -13.24
N LYS A 49 -8.31 -10.30 -13.58
CA LYS A 49 -8.58 -9.36 -14.68
C LYS A 49 -8.09 -7.96 -14.33
N HIS A 50 -8.37 -7.52 -13.10
CA HIS A 50 -7.91 -6.23 -12.60
C HIS A 50 -6.38 -6.19 -12.52
N PHE A 51 -5.75 -7.28 -12.08
CA PHE A 51 -4.28 -7.38 -12.03
C PHE A 51 -3.64 -7.20 -13.42
N ILE A 52 -4.14 -7.93 -14.42
CA ILE A 52 -3.59 -7.89 -15.78
C ILE A 52 -3.78 -6.51 -16.40
N LEU A 53 -4.94 -5.89 -16.23
CA LEU A 53 -5.20 -4.54 -16.72
C LEU A 53 -4.26 -3.51 -16.09
N ALA A 54 -4.04 -3.59 -14.78
CA ALA A 54 -3.13 -2.68 -14.07
C ALA A 54 -1.67 -2.83 -14.55
N ILE A 55 -1.22 -4.06 -14.83
CA ILE A 55 0.10 -4.28 -15.42
C ILE A 55 0.22 -3.67 -16.82
N LEU A 56 -0.82 -3.82 -17.66
CA LEU A 56 -0.81 -3.26 -19.01
C LEU A 56 -0.74 -1.73 -18.99
N GLU A 57 -1.48 -1.09 -18.09
CA GLU A 57 -1.43 0.37 -17.88
C GLU A 57 -0.01 0.84 -17.53
N CYS A 58 0.71 0.13 -16.66
CA CYS A 58 2.12 0.45 -16.37
C CYS A 58 3.03 0.36 -17.58
N PHE A 59 2.77 -0.55 -18.52
CA PHE A 59 3.53 -0.64 -19.76
C PHE A 59 3.19 0.49 -20.73
N GLU A 60 1.92 0.89 -20.81
CA GLU A 60 1.47 2.03 -21.61
C GLU A 60 2.08 3.34 -21.11
N ASP A 61 2.11 3.53 -19.79
CA ASP A 61 2.66 4.72 -19.14
C ASP A 61 4.20 4.69 -19.00
N ASN A 62 4.83 3.54 -19.30
CA ASN A 62 6.26 3.29 -19.11
C ASN A 62 6.73 3.59 -17.67
N ASP A 63 5.95 3.12 -16.69
CA ASP A 63 6.18 3.33 -15.26
C ASP A 63 6.56 1.99 -14.56
N PRO A 64 7.85 1.64 -14.51
CA PRO A 64 8.32 0.41 -13.88
C PRO A 64 8.22 0.46 -12.35
N GLU A 65 8.19 1.63 -11.73
CA GLU A 65 7.97 1.78 -10.29
C GLU A 65 6.54 1.38 -9.92
N ALA A 66 5.54 1.89 -10.64
CA ALA A 66 4.14 1.52 -10.45
C ALA A 66 3.90 0.01 -10.65
N LEU A 67 4.60 -0.59 -11.62
CA LEU A 67 4.57 -2.03 -11.85
C LEU A 67 4.99 -2.83 -10.60
N ILE A 68 6.05 -2.41 -9.91
CA ILE A 68 6.53 -3.04 -8.69
C ILE A 68 5.55 -2.82 -7.53
N GLU A 69 4.97 -1.62 -7.41
CA GLU A 69 3.98 -1.31 -6.37
C GLU A 69 2.71 -2.17 -6.51
N ILE A 70 2.21 -2.33 -7.74
CA ILE A 70 1.08 -3.22 -8.04
C ILE A 70 1.44 -4.65 -7.64
N LEU A 71 2.62 -5.14 -8.04
CA LEU A 71 3.09 -6.46 -7.65
C LEU A 71 3.14 -6.65 -6.14
N ASP A 72 3.65 -5.69 -5.37
CA ASP A 72 3.66 -5.79 -3.90
C ASP A 72 2.23 -5.83 -3.32
N GLY A 73 1.34 -4.98 -3.83
CA GLY A 73 -0.06 -4.95 -3.40
C GLY A 73 -0.77 -6.28 -3.60
N TYR A 74 -0.59 -6.91 -4.76
CA TYR A 74 -1.19 -8.22 -5.06
C TYR A 74 -0.51 -9.35 -4.26
N ILE A 75 0.81 -9.36 -4.14
CA ILE A 75 1.55 -10.37 -3.36
C ILE A 75 1.25 -10.26 -1.86
N ALA A 76 0.96 -9.05 -1.35
CA ALA A 76 0.57 -8.84 0.04
C ALA A 76 -0.76 -9.50 0.42
N ALA A 77 -1.59 -9.86 -0.55
CA ALA A 77 -2.79 -10.67 -0.32
C ALA A 77 -2.47 -12.14 0.00
N TYR A 78 -1.22 -12.57 -0.20
CA TYR A 78 -0.75 -13.93 0.01
C TYR A 78 0.34 -14.00 1.08
N ASN A 79 0.58 -15.20 1.61
CA ASN A 79 1.76 -15.43 2.44
C ASN A 79 3.02 -15.35 1.57
N LYS A 80 3.83 -14.29 1.75
CA LYS A 80 5.05 -14.03 0.96
C LYS A 80 6.04 -15.21 0.94
N THR A 81 6.08 -16.01 2.01
CA THR A 81 7.00 -17.16 2.09
C THR A 81 6.52 -18.32 1.22
N GLU A 82 5.22 -18.61 1.28
CA GLU A 82 4.60 -19.65 0.45
C GLU A 82 4.57 -19.23 -1.02
N PHE A 83 4.28 -17.96 -1.30
CA PHE A 83 4.31 -17.40 -2.65
C PHE A 83 5.68 -17.56 -3.29
N ALA A 84 6.76 -17.20 -2.57
CA ALA A 84 8.13 -17.36 -3.08
C ALA A 84 8.45 -18.82 -3.45
N GLN A 85 7.99 -19.78 -2.63
CA GLN A 85 8.19 -21.20 -2.90
C GLN A 85 7.44 -21.64 -4.16
N LYS A 86 6.17 -21.24 -4.33
CA LYS A 86 5.37 -21.61 -5.50
C LYS A 86 5.88 -20.96 -6.80
N ALA A 87 6.24 -19.68 -6.73
CA ALA A 87 6.83 -18.96 -7.84
C ALA A 87 8.27 -19.42 -8.17
N ASN A 88 8.85 -20.34 -7.38
CA ASN A 88 10.21 -20.86 -7.55
C ASN A 88 11.27 -19.74 -7.57
N ILE A 89 11.18 -18.85 -6.58
CA ILE A 89 12.13 -17.76 -6.34
C ILE A 89 12.59 -17.75 -4.88
N SER A 90 13.79 -17.25 -4.62
CA SER A 90 14.24 -17.11 -3.23
C SER A 90 13.48 -15.98 -2.53
N ARG A 91 13.28 -16.16 -1.22
CA ARG A 91 12.63 -15.15 -0.37
C ARG A 91 13.40 -13.81 -0.39
N SER A 92 14.73 -13.86 -0.43
CA SER A 92 15.57 -12.66 -0.54
C SER A 92 15.35 -11.92 -1.85
N THR A 93 15.27 -12.63 -2.98
CA THR A 93 14.99 -12.03 -4.28
C THR A 93 13.61 -11.36 -4.31
N LEU A 94 12.60 -12.00 -3.72
CA LEU A 94 11.27 -11.39 -3.58
C LEU A 94 11.34 -10.08 -2.78
N TYR A 95 11.99 -10.05 -1.63
CA TYR A 95 12.10 -8.81 -0.84
C TYR A 95 12.96 -7.74 -1.51
N ASP A 96 14.06 -8.12 -2.17
CA ASP A 96 14.92 -7.16 -2.87
C ASP A 96 14.16 -6.48 -4.01
N MET A 97 13.30 -7.23 -4.72
CA MET A 97 12.41 -6.72 -5.77
C MET A 97 11.36 -5.75 -5.19
N LEU A 98 10.60 -6.18 -4.19
CA LEU A 98 9.46 -5.41 -3.67
C LEU A 98 9.88 -4.13 -2.93
N HIS A 99 11.08 -4.09 -2.36
CA HIS A 99 11.59 -2.92 -1.64
C HIS A 99 12.53 -2.05 -2.48
N GLY A 100 12.54 -2.22 -3.80
CA GLY A 100 13.32 -1.39 -4.73
C GLY A 100 14.84 -1.47 -4.50
N LYS A 101 15.33 -2.50 -3.81
CA LYS A 101 16.78 -2.67 -3.59
C LYS A 101 17.48 -3.13 -4.87
N LYS A 102 16.78 -3.89 -5.71
CA LYS A 102 17.26 -4.37 -7.00
C LYS A 102 16.12 -4.40 -8.01
N ASN A 103 16.42 -3.99 -9.24
CA ASN A 103 15.51 -4.18 -10.35
C ASN A 103 15.34 -5.69 -10.62
N PRO A 104 14.11 -6.25 -10.57
CA PRO A 104 13.92 -7.66 -10.88
C PRO A 104 14.34 -7.98 -12.31
N THR A 105 14.88 -9.19 -12.50
CA THR A 105 15.07 -9.70 -13.87
C THR A 105 13.70 -10.04 -14.48
N LEU A 106 13.61 -9.98 -15.82
CA LEU A 106 12.39 -10.38 -16.53
C LEU A 106 11.92 -11.78 -16.13
N ARG A 107 12.85 -12.70 -15.89
CA ARG A 107 12.55 -14.05 -15.40
C ARG A 107 11.80 -14.02 -14.06
N VAL A 108 12.33 -13.32 -13.05
CA VAL A 108 11.69 -13.20 -11.73
C VAL A 108 10.31 -12.55 -11.84
N PHE A 109 10.20 -11.50 -12.65
CA PHE A 109 8.92 -10.84 -12.90
C PHE A 109 7.89 -11.80 -13.50
N THR A 110 8.24 -12.52 -14.57
CA THR A 110 7.34 -13.48 -15.22
C THR A 110 6.91 -14.61 -14.29
N GLN A 111 7.80 -15.10 -13.40
CA GLN A 111 7.46 -16.10 -12.39
C GLN A 111 6.41 -15.58 -11.40
N CYS A 112 6.57 -14.35 -10.90
CA CYS A 112 5.60 -13.73 -9.99
C CYS A 112 4.25 -13.52 -10.67
N VAL A 113 4.23 -12.98 -11.89
CA VAL A 113 3.00 -12.74 -12.65
C VAL A 113 2.30 -14.07 -12.96
N HIS A 114 3.05 -15.10 -13.39
CA HIS A 114 2.49 -16.42 -13.66
C HIS A 114 1.82 -17.01 -12.41
N GLU A 115 2.46 -16.92 -11.25
CA GLU A 115 1.90 -17.44 -9.99
C GLU A 115 0.63 -16.69 -9.59
N LEU A 116 0.61 -15.36 -9.70
CA LEU A 116 -0.56 -14.53 -9.37
C LEU A 116 -1.75 -14.77 -10.31
N VAL A 117 -1.49 -15.09 -11.58
CA VAL A 117 -2.54 -15.42 -12.55
C VAL A 117 -2.97 -16.88 -12.44
N SER A 118 -2.13 -17.77 -11.91
CA SER A 118 -2.44 -19.21 -11.82
C SER A 118 -3.12 -19.61 -10.50
N CYS A 119 -2.89 -18.87 -9.40
CA CYS A 119 -3.58 -19.04 -8.11
C CYS A 119 -5.10 -18.85 -8.20
#